data_AF-A0A6J4IML1-F1
#
_entry.id   AF-A0A6J4IML1-F1
#
_cell.length_a   1.000
_cell.length_b   1.000
_cell.length_c   1.000
_cell.angle_alpha   90.00
_cell.angle_beta   90.00
_cell.angle_gamma   90.00
#
_symmetry.space_group_name_H-M   'P 1'
#
loop_
_entity.id
_entity.type
_entity.pdbx_description
1 polymer ?
#
loop_
_entity_poly.entity_id
_entity_poly.type
_entity_poly.pdbx_seq_one_letter_code
_entity_poly.pdbx_strand_id
1 'polypeptide(L)'
;MKTLLSLLLVAGAFLSSAPHVHARDEIGKGDVVVVPLQGEVSESMFLFLRRMQKAAEAAGASAFVLDMNTYGGRLDSAEKITNLLHQAKIPTYTFINTNAGSAGALIALATKNIYMAPVSAIGAAAPVLSSGEDLSATAKEKTISYWSALIRGSAMRNGHNPDIGEAFMNKDKEVKIGERVVHAKGTLLTLNAQEASEMIDGKPLLARGVADSIGDLVRKAELKGNVATLKPAGFERLAFWITALAPLLLLGGMIGLYLEFKIPGAGLPGIFAAICFALFFLGHYFAGLAGWEVVALFVVGVVLVLAEIFVFAHTTILVGVVGVFLMLGALLWAMIDRYPGQRFLPTAQMLHVPLLNLVVALIATAIVGVILARYLPRTSVYRRFVLSADIPSGPSLAAVPKEFGAAYDVSPGTAGTALTTLRPSGKARFGDHVVDVVTEGDFIAAETPVSIVSTDGMRVVVKAA
;
A
#
# COMPACT_ATOMS: atom_id res chain seq x y z
N MET A 1 3.70 -28.77 6.78
CA MET A 1 2.53 -28.59 7.69
C MET A 1 2.94 -28.30 9.13
N LYS A 2 3.80 -29.10 9.77
CA LYS A 2 4.26 -28.88 11.16
C LYS A 2 5.01 -27.54 11.37
N THR A 3 5.81 -27.12 10.39
CA THR A 3 6.56 -25.84 10.40
C THR A 3 5.68 -24.59 10.27
N LEU A 4 4.59 -24.70 9.50
CA LEU A 4 3.62 -23.61 9.34
C LEU A 4 2.78 -23.42 10.61
N LEU A 5 2.38 -24.54 11.24
CA LEU A 5 1.65 -24.54 12.50
C LEU A 5 2.50 -23.96 13.64
N SER A 6 3.81 -24.28 13.69
CA SER A 6 4.73 -23.71 14.67
C SER A 6 4.98 -22.22 14.46
N LEU A 7 5.03 -21.72 13.21
CA LEU A 7 5.17 -20.28 12.95
C LEU A 7 3.89 -19.49 13.34
N LEU A 8 2.71 -20.06 13.09
CA LEU A 8 1.43 -19.50 13.52
C LEU A 8 1.27 -19.51 15.05
N LEU A 9 1.71 -20.57 15.72
CA LEU A 9 1.71 -20.67 17.19
C LEU A 9 2.72 -19.71 17.84
N VAL A 10 3.90 -19.51 17.25
CA VAL A 10 4.88 -18.53 17.73
C VAL A 10 4.38 -17.10 17.48
N ALA A 11 3.76 -16.82 16.33
CA ALA A 11 3.11 -15.53 16.09
C ALA A 11 1.95 -15.27 17.08
N GLY A 12 1.13 -16.28 17.35
CA GLY A 12 0.05 -16.20 18.35
C GLY A 12 0.55 -16.02 19.78
N ALA A 13 1.66 -16.67 20.15
CA ALA A 13 2.28 -16.52 21.47
C ALA A 13 2.89 -15.12 21.67
N PHE A 14 3.49 -14.52 20.64
CA PHE A 14 3.98 -13.14 20.69
C PHE A 14 2.85 -12.09 20.75
N LEU A 15 1.67 -12.39 20.19
CA LEU A 15 0.46 -11.57 20.32
C LEU A 15 -0.16 -11.62 21.73
N SER A 16 0.10 -12.68 22.49
CA SER A 16 -0.48 -12.91 23.82
C SER A 16 0.32 -12.27 24.96
N SER A 17 1.57 -11.88 24.71
CA SER A 17 2.49 -11.35 25.73
C SER A 17 2.79 -9.85 25.59
N ALA A 18 2.10 -9.15 24.69
CA ALA A 18 2.14 -7.68 24.71
C ALA A 18 1.43 -7.22 25.99
N PRO A 19 2.09 -6.47 26.89
CA PRO A 19 1.41 -5.95 28.06
C PRO A 19 0.25 -5.10 27.56
N HIS A 20 -0.98 -5.54 27.83
CA HIS A 20 -2.18 -4.75 27.66
C HIS A 20 -2.17 -3.66 28.74
N VAL A 21 -1.26 -2.68 28.59
CA VAL A 21 -1.29 -1.46 29.38
C VAL A 21 -2.56 -0.73 28.95
N HIS A 22 -3.58 -0.75 29.80
CA HIS A 22 -4.78 0.01 29.54
C HIS A 22 -4.42 1.47 29.66
N ALA A 23 -4.80 2.30 28.68
CA ALA A 23 -4.61 3.75 28.74
C ALA A 23 -5.25 4.42 29.97
N ARG A 24 -6.05 3.69 30.75
CA ARG A 24 -6.56 4.12 32.06
C ARG A 24 -5.49 4.16 33.15
N ASP A 25 -4.45 3.32 33.07
CA ASP A 25 -3.44 3.20 34.13
C ASP A 25 -2.43 4.37 34.10
N GLU A 26 -2.39 5.14 33.00
CA GLU A 26 -1.49 6.29 32.81
C GLU A 26 -2.19 7.66 33.02
N ILE A 27 -3.52 7.70 33.22
CA ILE A 27 -4.27 8.96 33.37
C ILE A 27 -4.78 9.11 34.81
N GLY A 28 -4.22 10.05 35.54
CA GLY A 28 -4.70 10.46 36.86
C GLY A 28 -5.88 11.42 36.78
N LYS A 29 -6.66 11.46 37.86
CA LYS A 29 -7.74 12.45 38.02
C LYS A 29 -7.16 13.86 38.00
N GLY A 30 -7.74 14.74 37.18
CA GLY A 30 -7.30 16.12 37.04
C GLY A 30 -6.12 16.31 36.07
N ASP A 31 -5.59 15.26 35.46
CA ASP A 31 -4.52 15.39 34.47
C ASP A 31 -4.98 16.11 33.21
N VAL A 32 -4.02 16.75 32.54
CA VAL A 32 -4.17 17.28 31.18
C VAL A 32 -3.78 16.16 30.21
N VAL A 33 -4.75 15.62 29.51
CA VAL A 33 -4.52 14.51 28.58
C VAL A 33 -4.15 15.07 27.22
N VAL A 34 -2.95 14.73 26.74
CA VAL A 34 -2.42 15.17 25.45
C VAL A 34 -2.40 13.99 24.49
N VAL A 35 -3.06 14.17 23.35
CA VAL A 35 -3.25 13.12 22.35
C VAL A 35 -2.72 13.61 20.99
N PRO A 36 -1.81 12.87 20.35
CA PRO A 36 -1.27 13.25 19.06
C PRO A 36 -2.31 13.05 17.95
N LEU A 37 -2.50 14.08 17.14
CA LEU A 37 -3.20 14.02 15.85
C LEU A 37 -2.17 14.34 14.76
N GLN A 38 -1.44 13.31 14.35
CA GLN A 38 -0.25 13.44 13.49
C GLN A 38 -0.49 12.69 12.17
N GLY A 39 -0.15 13.32 11.04
CA GLY A 39 -0.30 12.73 9.71
C GLY A 39 -1.73 12.82 9.18
N GLU A 40 -2.14 11.83 8.38
CA GLU A 40 -3.41 11.83 7.67
C GLU A 40 -4.62 11.64 8.60
N VAL A 41 -5.66 12.46 8.40
CA VAL A 41 -6.97 12.27 9.04
C VAL A 41 -7.68 11.07 8.41
N SER A 42 -7.81 9.99 9.19
CA SER A 42 -8.34 8.70 8.74
C SER A 42 -9.30 8.09 9.78
N GLU A 43 -9.98 6.99 9.41
CA GLU A 43 -10.86 6.27 10.35
C GLU A 43 -10.08 5.73 11.56
N SER A 44 -8.85 5.27 11.35
CA SER A 44 -7.96 4.82 12.42
C SER A 44 -7.65 5.95 13.41
N MET A 45 -7.41 7.17 12.92
CA MET A 45 -7.24 8.36 13.77
C MET A 45 -8.50 8.65 14.58
N PHE A 46 -9.69 8.58 13.96
CA PHE A 46 -10.95 8.74 14.69
C PHE A 46 -11.12 7.72 15.81
N LEU A 47 -10.89 6.43 15.54
CA LEU A 47 -11.05 5.37 16.54
C LEU A 47 -10.10 5.54 17.72
N PHE A 48 -8.85 5.93 17.43
CA PHE A 48 -7.85 6.29 18.44
C PHE A 48 -8.33 7.45 19.29
N LEU A 49 -8.65 8.61 18.69
CA LEU A 49 -9.10 9.80 19.42
C LEU A 49 -10.37 9.51 20.26
N ARG A 50 -11.30 8.72 19.73
CA ARG A 50 -12.52 8.30 20.46
C ARG A 50 -12.18 7.49 21.71
N ARG A 51 -11.24 6.55 21.61
CA ARG A 51 -10.78 5.77 22.76
C ARG A 51 -10.10 6.67 23.79
N MET A 52 -9.27 7.60 23.33
CA MET A 52 -8.54 8.51 24.22
C MET A 52 -9.45 9.49 24.95
N GLN A 53 -10.43 10.08 24.25
CA GLN A 53 -11.42 10.96 24.89
C GLN A 53 -12.23 10.19 25.95
N LYS A 54 -12.69 8.97 25.64
CA LYS A 54 -13.38 8.12 26.62
C LYS A 54 -12.52 7.80 27.84
N ALA A 55 -11.22 7.53 27.64
CA ALA A 55 -10.29 7.26 28.72
C ALA A 55 -10.09 8.51 29.60
N ALA A 56 -9.87 9.67 28.98
CA ALA A 56 -9.70 10.96 29.66
C ALA A 56 -10.95 11.35 30.46
N GLU A 57 -12.14 11.23 29.87
CA GLU A 57 -13.40 11.51 30.54
C GLU A 57 -13.66 10.55 31.71
N ALA A 58 -13.40 9.25 31.53
CA ALA A 58 -13.58 8.26 32.59
C ALA A 58 -12.62 8.44 33.77
N ALA A 59 -11.39 8.91 33.51
CA ALA A 59 -10.40 9.21 34.54
C ALA A 59 -10.68 10.54 35.28
N GLY A 60 -11.58 11.37 34.76
CA GLY A 60 -11.83 12.71 35.30
C GLY A 60 -10.68 13.68 35.01
N ALA A 61 -10.11 13.60 33.81
CA ALA A 61 -9.11 14.56 33.31
C ALA A 61 -9.65 16.01 33.34
N SER A 62 -8.76 16.98 33.53
CA SER A 62 -9.11 18.40 33.56
C SER A 62 -9.25 19.01 32.16
N ALA A 63 -8.55 18.46 31.17
CA ALA A 63 -8.58 18.90 29.78
C ALA A 63 -8.17 17.80 28.81
N PHE A 64 -8.62 17.94 27.57
CA PHE A 64 -8.23 17.11 26.42
C PHE A 64 -7.56 17.98 25.36
N VAL A 65 -6.27 17.76 25.13
CA VAL A 65 -5.44 18.55 24.21
C VAL A 65 -5.05 17.71 23.01
N LEU A 66 -5.38 18.18 21.81
CA LEU A 66 -4.89 17.62 20.55
C LEU A 66 -3.55 18.24 20.20
N ASP A 67 -2.48 17.44 20.10
CA ASP A 67 -1.18 17.85 19.55
C ASP A 67 -1.18 17.58 18.04
N MET A 68 -1.51 18.61 17.26
CA MET A 68 -1.94 18.51 15.87
C MET A 68 -0.81 18.84 14.88
N ASN A 69 -0.53 17.90 13.98
CA ASN A 69 0.24 18.13 12.77
C ASN A 69 -0.38 17.35 11.62
N THR A 70 -1.21 18.01 10.83
CA THR A 70 -1.89 17.36 9.70
C THR A 70 -2.02 18.30 8.52
N TYR A 71 -1.84 17.73 7.32
CA TYR A 71 -2.19 18.37 6.06
C TYR A 71 -3.64 18.09 5.65
N GLY A 72 -4.35 17.26 6.42
CA GLY A 72 -5.74 16.87 6.17
C GLY A 72 -5.89 15.36 5.99
N GLY A 73 -6.96 14.98 5.31
CA GLY A 73 -7.35 13.59 5.07
C GLY A 73 -8.83 13.52 4.73
N ARG A 74 -9.46 12.39 5.06
CA ARG A 74 -10.85 12.10 4.66
C ARG A 74 -11.84 13.01 5.40
N LEU A 75 -12.76 13.64 4.66
CA LEU A 75 -13.73 14.58 5.23
C LEU A 75 -14.75 13.89 6.15
N ASP A 76 -15.18 12.67 5.84
CA ASP A 76 -16.07 11.88 6.69
C ASP A 76 -15.44 11.55 8.06
N SER A 77 -14.14 11.29 8.08
CA SER A 77 -13.35 11.04 9.29
C SER A 77 -13.20 12.34 10.08
N ALA A 78 -12.99 13.46 9.40
CA ALA A 78 -12.96 14.79 10.01
C ALA A 78 -14.30 15.17 10.67
N GLU A 79 -15.43 14.85 10.04
CA GLU A 79 -16.77 15.03 10.59
C GLU A 79 -16.99 14.15 11.83
N LYS A 80 -16.60 12.86 11.78
CA LYS A 80 -16.66 11.98 12.95
C LYS A 80 -15.84 12.51 14.13
N ILE A 81 -14.63 13.02 13.87
CA ILE A 81 -13.78 13.62 14.91
C ILE A 81 -14.39 14.93 15.43
N THR A 82 -14.95 15.75 14.56
CA THR A 82 -15.66 16.99 14.93
C THR A 82 -16.83 16.69 15.86
N ASN A 83 -17.67 15.71 15.51
CA ASN A 83 -18.80 15.26 16.32
C ASN A 83 -18.35 14.68 17.66
N LEU A 84 -17.26 13.91 17.67
CA LEU A 84 -16.64 13.39 18.89
C LEU A 84 -16.22 14.53 19.84
N LEU A 85 -15.55 15.56 19.32
CA LEU A 85 -15.12 16.73 20.10
C LEU A 85 -16.29 17.58 20.59
N HIS A 86 -17.37 17.69 19.81
CA HIS A 86 -18.59 18.37 20.24
C HIS A 86 -19.27 17.66 21.41
N GLN A 87 -19.15 16.33 21.48
CA GLN A 87 -19.69 15.51 22.56
C GLN A 87 -18.79 15.46 23.81
N ALA A 88 -17.62 16.12 23.78
CA ALA A 88 -16.68 16.11 24.89
C ALA A 88 -17.26 16.74 26.16
N LYS A 89 -17.09 16.03 27.28
CA LYS A 89 -17.53 16.48 28.62
C LYS A 89 -16.47 17.27 29.37
N ILE A 90 -15.25 17.27 28.87
CA ILE A 90 -14.10 17.98 29.41
C ILE A 90 -13.65 19.07 28.43
N PRO A 91 -13.03 20.17 28.90
CA PRO A 91 -12.51 21.23 28.04
C PRO A 91 -11.57 20.70 26.93
N THR A 92 -11.82 21.10 25.69
CA THR A 92 -11.02 20.70 24.52
C THR A 92 -10.10 21.82 24.05
N TYR A 93 -8.87 21.43 23.70
CA TYR A 93 -7.82 22.30 23.20
C TYR A 93 -7.20 21.69 21.95
N THR A 94 -6.80 22.53 21.00
CA THR A 94 -5.89 22.13 19.92
C THR A 94 -4.60 22.93 20.04
N PHE A 95 -3.47 22.22 20.06
CA PHE A 95 -2.15 22.79 19.84
C PHE A 95 -1.70 22.47 18.41
N ILE A 96 -1.52 23.49 17.58
CA ILE A 96 -1.12 23.32 16.19
C ILE A 96 0.41 23.35 16.11
N ASN A 97 0.99 22.18 15.84
CA ASN A 97 2.41 21.89 15.93
C ASN A 97 2.82 20.92 14.81
N THR A 98 2.87 21.33 13.54
CA THR A 98 2.98 22.68 12.97
C THR A 98 1.85 23.03 12.01
N ASN A 99 0.97 22.08 11.67
CA ASN A 99 -0.03 22.26 10.62
C ASN A 99 -1.43 21.82 11.06
N ALA A 100 -2.43 22.63 10.70
CA ALA A 100 -3.85 22.29 10.71
C ALA A 100 -4.44 22.58 9.33
N GLY A 101 -3.96 21.87 8.32
CA GLY A 101 -4.41 22.00 6.93
C GLY A 101 -5.66 21.18 6.66
N SER A 102 -6.52 21.68 5.77
CA SER A 102 -7.70 20.96 5.28
C SER A 102 -8.61 20.43 6.39
N ALA A 103 -8.83 19.12 6.47
CA ALA A 103 -9.58 18.47 7.55
C ALA A 103 -9.08 18.85 8.96
N GLY A 104 -7.79 19.16 9.11
CA GLY A 104 -7.21 19.64 10.36
C GLY A 104 -7.81 20.97 10.84
N ALA A 105 -8.06 21.91 9.93
CA ALA A 105 -8.68 23.21 10.26
C ALA A 105 -10.11 23.02 10.79
N LEU A 106 -10.88 22.13 10.18
CA LEU A 106 -12.23 21.77 10.64
C LEU A 106 -12.20 21.17 12.05
N ILE A 107 -11.26 20.24 12.30
CA ILE A 107 -11.09 19.61 13.62
C ILE A 107 -10.63 20.63 14.67
N ALA A 108 -9.72 21.53 14.32
CA ALA A 108 -9.24 22.58 15.24
C ALA A 108 -10.40 23.49 15.67
N LEU A 109 -11.25 23.92 14.73
CA LEU A 109 -12.46 24.71 14.99
C LEU A 109 -13.51 23.95 15.82
N ALA A 110 -13.45 22.63 15.86
CA ALA A 110 -14.28 21.79 16.72
C ALA A 110 -13.84 21.78 18.19
N THR A 111 -12.67 22.35 18.51
CA THR A 111 -12.21 22.57 19.88
C THR A 111 -12.50 23.99 20.36
N LYS A 112 -12.63 24.19 21.68
CA LYS A 112 -12.95 25.51 22.25
C LYS A 112 -11.74 26.46 22.26
N ASN A 113 -10.54 25.93 22.48
CA ASN A 113 -9.33 26.75 22.56
C ASN A 113 -8.30 26.27 21.54
N ILE A 114 -7.77 27.19 20.74
CA ILE A 114 -6.72 26.91 19.77
C ILE A 114 -5.46 27.67 20.20
N TYR A 115 -4.34 26.97 20.26
CA TYR A 115 -3.00 27.56 20.42
C TYR A 115 -2.12 27.10 19.27
N MET A 116 -1.20 27.96 18.85
CA MET A 116 -0.37 27.72 17.67
C MET A 116 1.11 27.77 18.04
N ALA A 117 1.92 26.85 17.52
CA ALA A 117 3.37 26.97 17.59
C ALA A 117 3.85 28.20 16.81
N PRO A 118 4.98 28.85 17.17
CA PRO A 118 5.43 30.07 16.48
C PRO A 118 5.55 29.93 14.96
N VAL A 119 5.98 28.77 14.50
CA VAL A 119 6.01 28.40 13.08
C VAL A 119 4.92 27.37 12.82
N SER A 120 3.72 27.85 12.52
CA SER A 120 2.58 27.00 12.21
C SER A 120 1.55 27.68 11.31
N ALA A 121 0.68 26.87 10.69
CA ALA A 121 -0.37 27.33 9.80
C ALA A 121 -1.70 26.59 10.01
N ILE A 122 -2.82 27.29 9.79
CA ILE A 122 -4.19 26.75 9.80
C ILE A 122 -5.00 27.30 8.62
N GLY A 123 -5.79 26.44 7.99
CA GLY A 123 -6.69 26.84 6.89
C GLY A 123 -6.56 25.93 5.67
N ALA A 124 -6.66 26.51 4.47
CA ALA A 124 -6.57 25.80 3.19
C ALA A 124 -7.42 24.52 3.15
N ALA A 125 -8.72 24.66 3.40
CA ALA A 125 -9.69 23.59 3.59
C ALA A 125 -10.73 23.46 2.47
N ALA A 126 -10.41 23.93 1.27
CA ALA A 126 -11.22 23.61 0.11
C ALA A 126 -11.21 22.09 -0.15
N PRO A 127 -12.39 21.48 -0.35
CA PRO A 127 -12.48 20.07 -0.73
C PRO A 127 -11.79 19.79 -2.06
N VAL A 128 -10.94 18.78 -2.09
CA VAL A 128 -10.29 18.25 -3.30
C VAL A 128 -10.55 16.75 -3.38
N LEU A 129 -10.44 16.17 -4.58
CA LEU A 129 -10.45 14.71 -4.71
C LEU A 129 -9.15 14.15 -4.11
N SER A 130 -9.17 12.89 -3.68
CA SER A 130 -7.97 12.15 -3.25
C SER A 130 -6.90 12.07 -4.35
N SER A 131 -7.28 12.35 -5.61
CA SER A 131 -6.43 12.63 -6.76
C SER A 131 -5.45 13.81 -6.62
N GLY A 132 -5.83 14.83 -5.85
CA GLY A 132 -5.31 16.20 -6.02
C GLY A 132 -5.97 16.99 -7.16
N GLU A 133 -6.99 16.43 -7.82
CA GLU A 133 -7.78 17.07 -8.87
C GLU A 133 -8.97 17.82 -8.27
N ASP A 134 -9.41 18.84 -9.00
CA ASP A 134 -10.61 19.61 -8.66
C ASP A 134 -11.89 18.78 -8.89
N LEU A 135 -12.85 18.94 -7.98
CA LEU A 135 -14.22 18.45 -8.15
C LEU A 135 -14.88 19.11 -9.37
N SER A 136 -15.76 18.37 -10.08
CA SER A 136 -16.65 18.97 -11.09
C SER A 136 -17.42 20.16 -10.51
N ALA A 137 -17.72 21.19 -11.31
CA ALA A 137 -18.29 22.45 -10.81
C ALA A 137 -19.50 22.27 -9.88
N THR A 138 -20.49 21.47 -10.28
CA THR A 138 -21.69 21.21 -9.47
C THR A 138 -21.38 20.40 -8.20
N ALA A 139 -20.46 19.43 -8.26
CA ALA A 139 -20.05 18.67 -7.07
C ALA A 139 -19.27 19.55 -6.10
N LYS A 140 -18.41 20.44 -6.63
CA LYS A 140 -17.64 21.41 -5.87
C LYS A 140 -18.55 22.37 -5.11
N GLU A 141 -19.55 22.95 -5.78
CA GLU A 141 -20.54 23.83 -5.13
C GLU A 141 -21.31 23.12 -4.02
N LYS A 142 -21.84 21.91 -4.27
CA LYS A 142 -22.56 21.14 -3.25
C LYS A 142 -21.68 20.81 -2.05
N THR A 143 -20.44 20.41 -2.32
CA THR A 143 -19.48 20.05 -1.28
C THR A 143 -19.10 21.28 -0.46
N ILE A 144 -18.68 22.38 -1.10
CA ILE A 144 -18.37 23.64 -0.42
C ILE A 144 -19.58 24.12 0.39
N SER A 145 -20.80 24.08 -0.16
CA SER A 145 -22.01 24.51 0.54
C SER A 145 -22.26 23.72 1.83
N TYR A 146 -22.22 22.38 1.75
CA TYR A 146 -22.43 21.50 2.91
C TYR A 146 -21.35 21.70 3.98
N TRP A 147 -20.08 21.62 3.59
CA TRP A 147 -18.98 21.73 4.54
C TRP A 147 -18.83 23.13 5.09
N SER A 148 -19.23 24.18 4.34
CA SER A 148 -19.25 25.56 4.83
C SER A 148 -20.29 25.72 5.92
N ALA A 149 -21.45 25.07 5.79
CA ALA A 149 -22.44 25.05 6.85
C ALA A 149 -21.91 24.34 8.10
N LEU A 150 -21.26 23.19 7.94
CA LEU A 150 -20.69 22.43 9.05
C LEU A 150 -19.60 23.21 9.79
N ILE A 151 -18.65 23.82 9.07
CA ILE A 151 -17.54 24.55 9.68
C ILE A 151 -18.03 25.80 10.41
N ARG A 152 -19.00 26.53 9.84
CA ARG A 152 -19.62 27.67 10.51
C ARG A 152 -20.33 27.24 11.78
N GLY A 153 -21.11 26.15 11.71
CA GLY A 153 -21.80 25.60 12.87
C GLY A 153 -20.84 25.20 14.00
N SER A 154 -19.75 24.52 13.64
CA SER A 154 -18.69 24.12 14.57
C SER A 154 -18.00 25.34 15.20
N ALA A 155 -17.63 26.32 14.38
CA ALA A 155 -17.00 27.57 14.81
C ALA A 155 -17.90 28.34 15.79
N MET A 156 -19.17 28.58 15.44
CA MET A 156 -20.13 29.29 16.30
C MET A 156 -20.31 28.58 17.64
N ARG A 157 -20.44 27.24 17.63
CA ARG A 157 -20.60 26.44 18.86
C ARG A 157 -19.46 26.64 19.84
N ASN A 158 -18.23 26.80 19.33
CA ASN A 158 -17.03 26.92 20.13
C ASN A 158 -16.58 28.37 20.37
N GLY A 159 -17.31 29.35 19.83
CA GLY A 159 -17.04 30.78 20.02
C GLY A 159 -16.01 31.35 19.04
N HIS A 160 -15.66 30.63 17.98
CA HIS A 160 -14.80 31.12 16.90
C HIS A 160 -15.61 31.93 15.89
N ASN A 161 -14.94 32.81 15.13
CA ASN A 161 -15.59 33.53 14.05
C ASN A 161 -15.96 32.56 12.90
N PRO A 162 -17.26 32.36 12.59
CA PRO A 162 -17.67 31.45 11.53
C PRO A 162 -17.19 31.87 10.14
N ASP A 163 -16.98 33.16 9.90
CA ASP A 163 -16.53 33.67 8.61
C ASP A 163 -15.08 33.28 8.31
N ILE A 164 -14.23 33.21 9.34
CA ILE A 164 -12.86 32.68 9.21
C ILE A 164 -12.90 31.21 8.80
N GLY A 165 -13.74 30.41 9.49
CA GLY A 165 -13.92 29.00 9.15
C GLY A 165 -14.44 28.80 7.72
N GLU A 166 -15.43 29.58 7.30
CA GLU A 166 -15.92 29.53 5.91
C GLU A 166 -14.84 29.93 4.90
N ALA A 167 -14.05 30.97 5.18
CA ALA A 167 -12.99 31.43 4.29
C ALA A 167 -11.85 30.43 4.11
N PHE A 168 -11.70 29.47 5.03
CA PHE A 168 -10.77 28.35 4.83
C PHE A 168 -11.15 27.47 3.65
N MET A 169 -12.43 27.37 3.29
CA MET A 169 -12.89 26.46 2.23
C MET A 169 -13.56 27.14 1.03
N ASN A 170 -14.11 28.33 1.23
CA ASN A 170 -14.81 29.08 0.21
C ASN A 170 -13.97 30.30 -0.21
N LYS A 171 -13.38 30.23 -1.39
CA LYS A 171 -12.56 31.32 -1.96
C LYS A 171 -13.34 32.62 -2.21
N ASP A 172 -14.67 32.53 -2.30
CA ASP A 172 -15.53 33.68 -2.58
C ASP A 172 -15.98 34.37 -1.28
N LYS A 173 -15.60 33.82 -0.12
CA LYS A 173 -15.87 34.40 1.19
C LYS A 173 -14.87 35.51 1.48
N GLU A 174 -15.38 36.73 1.56
CA GLU A 174 -14.65 37.86 2.15
C GLU A 174 -14.83 37.83 3.67
N VAL A 175 -13.78 38.14 4.42
CA VAL A 175 -13.86 38.30 5.88
C VAL A 175 -13.50 39.73 6.25
N LYS A 176 -14.47 40.43 6.84
CA LYS A 176 -14.30 41.77 7.41
C LYS A 176 -14.68 41.75 8.88
N ILE A 177 -13.85 42.36 9.71
CA ILE A 177 -14.12 42.56 11.14
C ILE A 177 -13.95 44.04 11.43
N GLY A 178 -15.06 44.71 11.71
CA GLY A 178 -15.12 46.18 11.70
C GLY A 178 -14.70 46.74 10.34
N GLU A 179 -13.83 47.74 10.35
CA GLU A 179 -13.26 48.36 9.14
C GLU A 179 -12.14 47.52 8.50
N ARG A 180 -11.67 46.47 9.18
CA ARG A 180 -10.53 45.69 8.72
C ARG A 180 -10.96 44.56 7.79
N VAL A 181 -10.39 44.52 6.60
CA VAL A 181 -10.45 43.37 5.70
C VAL A 181 -9.39 42.36 6.14
N VAL A 182 -9.83 41.26 6.75
CA VAL A 182 -8.95 40.15 7.14
C VAL A 182 -8.62 39.29 5.93
N HIS A 183 -9.60 39.05 5.06
CA HIS A 183 -9.45 38.21 3.88
C HIS A 183 -10.28 38.74 2.72
N ALA A 184 -9.62 38.98 1.58
CA ALA A 184 -10.29 39.41 0.35
C ALA A 184 -10.83 38.20 -0.43
N LYS A 185 -11.84 38.43 -1.27
CA LYS A 185 -12.34 37.38 -2.18
C LYS A 185 -11.28 36.99 -3.21
N GLY A 186 -11.34 35.73 -3.66
CA GLY A 186 -10.57 35.21 -4.78
C GLY A 186 -9.52 34.17 -4.39
N THR A 187 -9.19 34.04 -3.11
CA THR A 187 -8.24 33.04 -2.59
C THR A 187 -8.79 32.36 -1.34
N LEU A 188 -8.18 31.25 -0.93
CA LEU A 188 -8.51 30.60 0.36
C LEU A 188 -7.72 31.27 1.47
N LEU A 189 -8.35 31.41 2.64
CA LEU A 189 -7.66 31.92 3.81
C LEU A 189 -6.77 30.83 4.41
N THR A 190 -5.54 31.22 4.72
CA THR A 190 -4.61 30.47 5.58
C THR A 190 -4.02 31.47 6.55
N LEU A 191 -3.99 31.13 7.83
CA LEU A 191 -3.46 31.98 8.88
C LEU A 191 -2.19 31.35 9.45
N ASN A 192 -1.16 32.16 9.62
CA ASN A 192 -0.03 31.81 10.48
C ASN A 192 -0.36 32.07 11.97
N ALA A 193 0.55 31.69 12.86
CA ALA A 193 0.35 31.84 14.30
C ALA A 193 0.13 33.30 14.76
N GLN A 194 0.81 34.27 14.14
CA GLN A 194 0.68 35.69 14.49
C GLN A 194 -0.66 36.26 14.00
N GLU A 195 -1.04 35.97 12.76
CA GLU A 195 -2.32 36.40 12.18
C GLU A 195 -3.49 35.78 12.96
N ALA A 196 -3.44 34.48 13.24
CA ALA A 196 -4.51 33.79 13.96
C ALA A 196 -4.67 34.29 15.40
N SER A 197 -3.59 34.72 16.05
CA SER A 197 -3.63 35.22 17.45
C SER A 197 -3.76 36.73 17.57
N GLU A 198 -3.92 37.42 16.45
CA GLU A 198 -4.08 38.86 16.43
C GLU A 198 -5.40 39.29 17.09
N MET A 199 -5.33 40.32 17.92
CA MET A 199 -6.49 40.83 18.66
C MET A 199 -7.23 41.88 17.83
N ILE A 200 -8.51 41.61 17.53
CA ILE A 200 -9.43 42.54 16.87
C ILE A 200 -10.65 42.71 17.78
N ASP A 201 -10.98 43.94 18.12
CA ASP A 201 -12.09 44.28 19.04
C ASP A 201 -12.03 43.52 20.38
N GLY A 202 -10.83 43.31 20.91
CA GLY A 202 -10.59 42.62 22.18
C GLY A 202 -10.75 41.10 22.13
N LYS A 203 -10.91 40.50 20.95
CA LYS A 203 -10.93 39.04 20.75
C LYS A 203 -9.83 38.60 19.79
N PRO A 204 -9.20 37.43 19.99
CA PRO A 204 -8.29 36.88 19.00
C PRO A 204 -9.04 36.56 17.71
N LEU A 205 -8.37 36.68 16.57
CA LEU A 205 -8.94 36.35 15.26
C LEU A 205 -9.41 34.88 15.20
N LEU A 206 -8.61 33.98 15.77
CA LEU A 206 -8.91 32.55 15.86
C LEU A 206 -8.21 31.85 17.03
N ALA A 207 -6.88 31.98 17.11
CA ALA A 207 -6.06 31.31 18.12
C ALA A 207 -5.94 32.18 19.39
N ARG A 208 -6.14 31.57 20.55
CA ARG A 208 -6.04 32.28 21.84
C ARG A 208 -4.64 32.79 22.15
N GLY A 209 -3.62 32.19 21.52
CA GLY A 209 -2.26 32.68 21.58
C GLY A 209 -1.26 31.74 20.89
N VAL A 210 -0.03 32.23 20.80
CA VAL A 210 1.13 31.44 20.37
C VAL A 210 1.72 30.73 21.58
N ALA A 211 2.08 29.45 21.46
CA ALA A 211 2.74 28.68 22.51
C ALA A 211 3.93 27.88 21.96
N ASP A 212 5.08 27.89 22.63
CA ASP A 212 6.31 27.24 22.13
C ASP A 212 6.27 25.71 22.24
N SER A 213 5.42 25.18 23.12
CA SER A 213 5.25 23.76 23.37
C SER A 213 3.91 23.48 24.07
N ILE A 214 3.55 22.20 24.19
CA ILE A 214 2.43 21.75 25.02
C ILE A 214 2.56 22.24 26.47
N GLY A 215 3.76 22.26 27.04
CA GLY A 215 3.98 22.77 28.39
C GLY A 215 3.71 24.27 28.52
N ASP A 216 4.08 25.05 27.50
CA ASP A 216 3.74 26.48 27.44
C ASP A 216 2.23 26.70 27.25
N LEU A 217 1.56 25.89 26.41
CA LEU A 217 0.11 25.91 26.27
C LEU A 217 -0.56 25.67 27.63
N VAL A 218 -0.18 24.62 28.35
CA VAL A 218 -0.75 24.26 29.66
C VAL A 218 -0.64 25.43 30.64
N ARG A 219 0.53 26.08 30.67
CA ARG A 219 0.75 27.29 31.49
C ARG A 219 -0.13 28.46 31.06
N LYS A 220 -0.14 28.81 29.76
CA LYS A 220 -0.92 29.94 29.20
C LYS A 220 -2.43 29.74 29.28
N ALA A 221 -2.88 28.49 29.26
CA ALA A 221 -4.28 28.11 29.42
C ALA A 221 -4.68 27.95 30.89
N GLU A 222 -3.75 28.13 31.83
CA GLU A 222 -3.94 27.97 33.27
C GLU A 222 -4.48 26.60 33.67
N LEU A 223 -4.10 25.57 32.90
CA LEU A 223 -4.50 24.19 33.15
C LEU A 223 -3.72 23.62 34.35
N LYS A 224 -4.44 22.91 35.23
CA LYS A 224 -3.89 22.28 36.43
C LYS A 224 -3.87 20.76 36.24
N GLY A 225 -2.82 20.11 36.72
CA GLY A 225 -2.66 18.65 36.63
C GLY A 225 -1.35 18.25 35.96
N ASN A 226 -1.01 16.96 36.00
CA ASN A 226 0.14 16.46 35.27
C ASN A 226 -0.22 16.33 33.79
N VAL A 227 0.78 16.44 32.92
CA VAL A 227 0.61 16.23 31.49
C VAL A 227 0.75 14.74 31.19
N ALA A 228 -0.36 14.08 30.88
CA ALA A 228 -0.39 12.68 30.48
C ALA A 228 -0.40 12.60 28.95
N THR A 229 0.74 12.28 28.35
CA THR A 229 0.88 12.15 26.89
C THR A 229 0.65 10.70 26.48
N LEU A 230 -0.39 10.46 25.71
CA LEU A 230 -0.80 9.12 25.34
C LEU A 230 -0.51 8.87 23.86
N LYS A 231 0.33 7.89 23.57
CA LYS A 231 0.69 7.52 22.19
C LYS A 231 -0.19 6.35 21.71
N PRO A 232 -0.40 6.20 20.39
CA PRO A 232 -1.02 5.01 19.83
C PRO A 232 -0.26 3.75 20.27
N ALA A 233 -0.97 2.75 20.80
CA ALA A 233 -0.37 1.54 21.37
C ALA A 233 -0.91 0.27 20.70
N GLY A 234 -0.08 -0.78 20.66
CA GLY A 234 -0.44 -2.09 20.12
C GLY A 234 -0.99 -2.04 18.69
N PHE A 235 -2.24 -2.48 18.52
CA PHE A 235 -2.92 -2.59 17.23
C PHE A 235 -3.12 -1.25 16.51
N GLU A 236 -3.23 -0.13 17.22
CA GLU A 236 -3.42 1.18 16.58
C GLU A 236 -2.15 1.63 15.87
N ARG A 237 -1.00 1.47 16.54
CA ARG A 237 0.29 1.70 15.92
C ARG A 237 0.46 0.79 14.72
N LEU A 238 0.11 -0.49 14.85
CA LEU A 238 0.15 -1.43 13.73
C LEU A 238 -0.74 -0.96 12.56
N ALA A 239 -1.96 -0.50 12.81
CA ALA A 239 -2.87 0.00 11.78
C ALA A 239 -2.27 1.20 11.04
N PHE A 240 -1.75 2.21 11.75
CA PHE A 240 -1.08 3.36 11.13
C PHE A 240 0.12 2.94 10.26
N TRP A 241 0.94 2.01 10.75
CA TRP A 241 2.09 1.51 9.99
C TRP A 241 1.69 0.69 8.77
N ILE A 242 0.69 -0.19 8.88
CA ILE A 242 0.21 -1.00 7.75
C ILE A 242 -0.37 -0.09 6.67
N THR A 243 -1.19 0.91 7.01
CA THR A 243 -1.73 1.84 6.04
C THR A 243 -0.63 2.65 5.36
N ALA A 244 0.38 3.13 6.10
CA ALA A 244 1.51 3.85 5.52
C ALA A 244 2.40 2.96 4.61
N LEU A 245 2.55 1.68 4.93
CA LEU A 245 3.35 0.72 4.17
C LEU A 245 2.56 0.02 3.05
N ALA A 246 1.29 0.36 2.83
CA ALA A 246 0.43 -0.26 1.83
C ALA A 246 1.08 -0.40 0.42
N PRO A 247 1.75 0.62 -0.14
CA PRO A 247 2.41 0.47 -1.45
C PRO A 247 3.54 -0.56 -1.45
N LEU A 248 4.29 -0.65 -0.35
CA LEU A 248 5.37 -1.63 -0.19
C LEU A 248 4.82 -3.04 0.04
N LEU A 249 3.71 -3.18 0.75
CA LEU A 249 3.00 -4.45 0.92
C LEU A 249 2.44 -4.94 -0.42
N LEU A 250 1.87 -4.05 -1.24
CA LEU A 250 1.44 -4.37 -2.60
C LEU A 250 2.61 -4.86 -3.46
N LEU A 251 3.72 -4.11 -3.49
CA LEU A 251 4.94 -4.50 -4.22
C LEU A 251 5.50 -5.84 -3.72
N GLY A 252 5.59 -6.04 -2.41
CA GLY A 252 6.05 -7.29 -1.81
C GLY A 252 5.15 -8.47 -2.16
N GLY A 253 3.82 -8.27 -2.15
CA GLY A 253 2.83 -9.24 -2.58
C GLY A 253 3.04 -9.66 -4.04
N MET A 254 3.22 -8.69 -4.93
CA MET A 254 3.46 -8.91 -6.35
C MET A 254 4.80 -9.62 -6.63
N ILE A 255 5.87 -9.24 -5.93
CA ILE A 255 7.17 -9.92 -6.03
C ILE A 255 7.08 -11.37 -5.52
N GLY A 256 6.40 -11.60 -4.40
CA GLY A 256 6.20 -12.94 -3.85
C GLY A 256 5.44 -13.85 -4.82
N LEU A 257 4.38 -13.32 -5.44
CA LEU A 257 3.60 -14.05 -6.46
C LEU A 257 4.46 -14.37 -7.71
N TYR A 258 5.26 -13.41 -8.17
CA TYR A 258 6.21 -13.62 -9.27
C TYR A 258 7.25 -14.72 -8.96
N LEU A 259 7.80 -14.71 -7.74
CA LEU A 259 8.78 -15.69 -7.31
C LEU A 259 8.19 -17.10 -7.14
N GLU A 260 6.98 -17.22 -6.63
CA GLU A 260 6.26 -18.51 -6.56
C GLU A 260 6.04 -19.09 -7.96
N PHE A 261 5.72 -18.24 -8.94
CA PHE A 261 5.56 -18.67 -10.33
C PHE A 261 6.89 -19.10 -10.98
N LYS A 262 8.00 -18.41 -10.66
CA LYS A 262 9.34 -18.76 -11.17
C LYS A 262 9.95 -20.00 -10.52
N ILE A 263 9.57 -20.30 -9.27
CA ILE A 263 10.08 -21.43 -8.50
C ILE A 263 8.87 -22.25 -8.00
N PRO A 264 8.18 -22.97 -8.89
CA PRO A 264 7.00 -23.74 -8.50
C PRO A 264 7.35 -24.74 -7.38
N GLY A 265 6.54 -24.77 -6.33
CA GLY A 265 6.71 -25.72 -5.23
C GLY A 265 7.64 -25.25 -4.10
N ALA A 266 8.21 -24.04 -4.17
CA ALA A 266 8.94 -23.45 -3.05
C ALA A 266 8.02 -23.14 -1.85
N GLY A 267 6.79 -22.70 -2.10
CA GLY A 267 5.74 -22.40 -1.12
C GLY A 267 6.01 -21.17 -0.23
N LEU A 268 7.27 -20.88 0.11
CA LEU A 268 7.65 -19.72 0.92
C LEU A 268 7.35 -18.39 0.21
N PRO A 269 7.66 -18.18 -1.08
CA PRO A 269 7.28 -16.96 -1.78
C PRO A 269 5.77 -16.74 -1.84
N GLY A 270 4.99 -17.81 -2.05
CA GLY A 270 3.53 -17.76 -2.01
C GLY A 270 2.96 -17.38 -0.63
N ILE A 271 3.52 -17.94 0.46
CA ILE A 271 3.14 -17.55 1.83
C ILE A 271 3.49 -16.07 2.08
N PHE A 272 4.67 -15.63 1.66
CA PHE A 272 5.07 -14.22 1.77
C PHE A 272 4.11 -13.31 1.01
N ALA A 273 3.72 -13.68 -0.22
CA ALA A 273 2.72 -12.94 -0.99
C ALA A 273 1.38 -12.86 -0.26
N ALA A 274 0.89 -13.99 0.28
CA ALA A 274 -0.35 -14.04 1.03
C ALA A 274 -0.33 -13.15 2.28
N ILE A 275 0.77 -13.13 3.04
CA ILE A 275 0.94 -12.25 4.20
C ILE A 275 0.91 -10.78 3.76
N CYS A 276 1.65 -10.43 2.71
CA CYS A 276 1.69 -9.08 2.18
C CYS A 276 0.30 -8.59 1.74
N PHE A 277 -0.45 -9.40 0.97
CA PHE A 277 -1.80 -9.05 0.56
C PHE A 277 -2.79 -9.00 1.74
N ALA A 278 -2.68 -9.92 2.70
CA ALA A 278 -3.51 -9.89 3.90
C ALA A 278 -3.31 -8.61 4.71
N LEU A 279 -2.05 -8.20 4.93
CA LEU A 279 -1.73 -6.94 5.59
C LEU A 279 -2.20 -5.74 4.76
N PHE A 280 -2.01 -5.76 3.45
CA PHE A 280 -2.50 -4.71 2.55
C PHE A 280 -4.02 -4.50 2.71
N PHE A 281 -4.81 -5.56 2.59
CA PHE A 281 -6.27 -5.45 2.74
C PHE A 281 -6.67 -5.05 4.16
N LEU A 282 -5.98 -5.56 5.19
CA LEU A 282 -6.25 -5.21 6.58
C LEU A 282 -6.00 -3.71 6.86
N GLY A 283 -4.94 -3.13 6.29
CA GLY A 283 -4.65 -1.70 6.40
C GLY A 283 -5.72 -0.83 5.76
N HIS A 284 -6.21 -1.23 4.58
CA HIS A 284 -7.28 -0.51 3.89
C HIS A 284 -8.64 -0.69 4.58
N TYR A 285 -8.86 -1.83 5.22
CA TYR A 285 -10.02 -2.05 6.09
C TYR A 285 -10.01 -1.10 7.29
N PHE A 286 -8.88 -0.97 7.99
CA PHE A 286 -8.76 -0.02 9.10
C PHE A 286 -8.73 1.45 8.67
N ALA A 287 -8.30 1.75 7.45
CA ALA A 287 -8.40 3.07 6.86
C ALA A 287 -9.85 3.44 6.47
N GLY A 288 -10.76 2.46 6.41
CA GLY A 288 -12.15 2.64 5.96
C GLY A 288 -12.32 2.67 4.43
N LEU A 289 -11.30 2.23 3.67
CA LEU A 289 -11.29 2.25 2.21
C LEU A 289 -11.90 0.98 1.61
N ALA A 290 -11.80 -0.17 2.30
CA ALA A 290 -12.22 -1.46 1.79
C ALA A 290 -12.93 -2.30 2.86
N GLY A 291 -14.07 -2.94 2.54
CA GLY A 291 -14.70 -3.92 3.42
C GLY A 291 -14.31 -5.37 3.10
N TRP A 292 -15.00 -6.31 3.74
CA TRP A 292 -14.81 -7.75 3.54
C TRP A 292 -15.18 -8.20 2.12
N GLU A 293 -16.05 -7.46 1.43
CA GLU A 293 -16.45 -7.72 0.06
C GLU A 293 -15.26 -7.70 -0.91
N VAL A 294 -14.30 -6.79 -0.71
CA VAL A 294 -13.13 -6.67 -1.56
C VAL A 294 -12.17 -7.84 -1.34
N VAL A 295 -12.00 -8.24 -0.08
CA VAL A 295 -11.19 -9.41 0.30
C VAL A 295 -11.79 -10.70 -0.29
N ALA A 296 -13.12 -10.86 -0.17
CA ALA A 296 -13.82 -12.00 -0.75
C ALA A 296 -13.64 -12.05 -2.27
N LEU A 297 -13.75 -10.92 -2.95
CA LEU A 297 -13.53 -10.82 -4.40
C LEU A 297 -12.10 -11.25 -4.80
N PHE A 298 -11.09 -10.79 -4.04
CA PHE A 298 -9.70 -11.19 -4.27
C PHE A 298 -9.50 -12.70 -4.09
N VAL A 299 -10.04 -13.27 -3.00
CA VAL A 299 -9.95 -14.70 -2.71
C VAL A 299 -10.64 -15.54 -3.78
N VAL A 300 -11.83 -15.13 -4.24
CA VAL A 300 -12.50 -15.78 -5.38
C VAL A 300 -11.61 -15.73 -6.61
N GLY A 301 -10.98 -14.59 -6.90
CA GLY A 301 -10.02 -14.47 -7.99
C GLY A 301 -8.86 -15.46 -7.88
N VAL A 302 -8.23 -15.58 -6.69
CA VAL A 302 -7.18 -16.56 -6.42
C VAL A 302 -7.68 -17.99 -6.64
N VAL A 303 -8.86 -18.34 -6.13
CA VAL A 303 -9.44 -19.68 -6.29
C VAL A 303 -9.67 -20.01 -7.76
N LEU A 304 -10.14 -19.06 -8.57
CA LEU A 304 -10.32 -19.26 -10.01
C LEU A 304 -8.98 -19.48 -10.73
N VAL A 305 -7.92 -18.75 -10.35
CA VAL A 305 -6.57 -18.97 -10.88
C VAL A 305 -6.03 -20.35 -10.49
N LEU A 306 -6.26 -20.80 -9.26
CA LEU A 306 -5.86 -22.13 -8.84
C LEU A 306 -6.68 -23.23 -9.54
N ALA A 307 -7.99 -23.02 -9.72
CA ALA A 307 -8.85 -23.95 -10.45
C ALA A 307 -8.40 -24.09 -11.91
N GLU A 308 -8.00 -22.99 -12.56
CA GLU A 308 -7.37 -23.02 -13.87
C GLU A 308 -6.13 -23.92 -13.87
N ILE A 309 -5.19 -23.67 -12.96
CA ILE A 309 -3.89 -24.37 -12.91
C ILE A 309 -4.04 -25.87 -12.58
N PHE A 310 -4.98 -26.25 -11.70
CA PHE A 310 -5.10 -27.63 -11.22
C PHE A 310 -6.18 -28.45 -11.93
N VAL A 311 -7.26 -27.82 -12.37
CA VAL A 311 -8.43 -28.52 -12.92
C VAL A 311 -8.53 -28.33 -14.43
N PHE A 312 -8.36 -27.11 -14.93
CA PHE A 312 -8.64 -26.76 -16.32
C PHE A 312 -7.42 -26.55 -17.21
N ALA A 313 -6.22 -26.90 -16.73
CA ALA A 313 -4.93 -26.54 -17.34
C ALA A 313 -4.78 -26.93 -18.83
N HIS A 314 -5.53 -27.94 -19.28
CA HIS A 314 -5.48 -28.45 -20.65
C HIS A 314 -6.72 -28.08 -21.49
N THR A 315 -7.73 -27.45 -20.89
CA THR A 315 -9.05 -27.24 -21.49
C THR A 315 -9.33 -25.79 -21.87
N THR A 316 -9.14 -24.82 -20.97
CA THR A 316 -9.55 -23.42 -21.24
C THR A 316 -8.77 -22.46 -20.35
N ILE A 317 -8.22 -21.36 -20.89
CA ILE A 317 -7.53 -20.31 -20.10
C ILE A 317 -8.48 -19.27 -19.46
N LEU A 318 -9.77 -19.32 -19.81
CA LEU A 318 -10.74 -18.27 -19.50
C LEU A 318 -10.97 -18.11 -18.00
N VAL A 319 -10.99 -19.22 -17.24
CA VAL A 319 -11.28 -19.21 -15.80
C VAL A 319 -10.16 -18.50 -15.06
N GLY A 320 -8.91 -18.81 -15.39
CA GLY A 320 -7.75 -18.15 -14.80
C GLY A 320 -7.68 -16.66 -15.14
N VAL A 321 -7.97 -16.29 -16.40
CA VAL A 321 -7.99 -14.88 -16.82
C VAL A 321 -9.04 -14.08 -16.04
N VAL A 322 -10.26 -14.61 -15.91
CA VAL A 322 -11.30 -13.99 -15.07
C VAL A 322 -10.82 -13.86 -13.62
N GLY A 323 -10.18 -14.90 -13.07
CA GLY A 323 -9.60 -14.87 -11.73
C GLY A 323 -8.59 -13.74 -11.54
N VAL A 324 -7.65 -13.56 -12.49
CA VAL A 324 -6.68 -12.45 -12.46
C VAL A 324 -7.38 -11.09 -12.52
N PHE A 325 -8.40 -10.92 -13.37
CA PHE A 325 -9.16 -9.67 -13.42
C PHE A 325 -9.90 -9.39 -12.11
N LEU A 326 -10.44 -10.41 -11.44
CA LEU A 326 -11.04 -10.24 -10.11
C LEU A 326 -10.01 -9.83 -9.07
N MET A 327 -8.81 -10.43 -9.09
CA MET A 327 -7.72 -10.05 -8.19
C MET A 327 -7.29 -8.59 -8.41
N LEU A 328 -7.03 -8.20 -9.66
CA LEU A 328 -6.65 -6.82 -10.00
C LEU A 328 -7.78 -5.83 -9.68
N GLY A 329 -9.03 -6.20 -9.98
CA GLY A 329 -10.20 -5.39 -9.65
C GLY A 329 -10.39 -5.20 -8.15
N ALA A 330 -10.13 -6.23 -7.34
CA ALA A 330 -10.16 -6.14 -5.89
C ALA A 330 -9.03 -5.26 -5.34
N LEU A 331 -7.81 -5.38 -5.88
CA LEU A 331 -6.69 -4.52 -5.50
C LEU A 331 -6.97 -3.05 -5.82
N LEU A 332 -7.53 -2.76 -7.01
CA LEU A 332 -7.95 -1.41 -7.38
C LEU A 332 -9.06 -0.91 -6.46
N TRP A 333 -10.11 -1.71 -6.24
CA TRP A 333 -11.22 -1.32 -5.38
C TRP A 333 -10.73 -0.98 -3.97
N ALA A 334 -9.82 -1.77 -3.39
CA ALA A 334 -9.31 -1.53 -2.05
C ALA A 334 -8.67 -0.14 -1.86
N MET A 335 -8.21 0.48 -2.94
CA MET A 335 -7.54 1.79 -2.93
C MET A 335 -8.48 2.95 -3.31
N ILE A 336 -9.73 2.68 -3.69
CA ILE A 336 -10.70 3.72 -4.07
C ILE A 336 -11.37 4.27 -2.80
N ASP A 337 -11.20 5.57 -2.56
CA ASP A 337 -11.96 6.28 -1.52
C ASP A 337 -13.39 6.56 -2.02
N ARG A 338 -14.39 5.90 -1.44
CA ARG A 338 -15.81 6.06 -1.78
C ARG A 338 -16.53 6.89 -0.73
N TYR A 339 -17.19 7.96 -1.17
CA TYR A 339 -18.05 8.75 -0.29
C TYR A 339 -19.48 8.16 -0.24
N PRO A 340 -20.16 8.23 0.92
CA PRO A 340 -21.57 7.84 1.03
C PRO A 340 -22.43 8.59 0.01
N GLY A 341 -23.28 7.88 -0.74
CA GLY A 341 -24.18 8.47 -1.73
C GLY A 341 -23.63 8.60 -3.16
N GLN A 342 -22.41 8.11 -3.44
CA GLN A 342 -21.88 8.02 -4.80
C GLN A 342 -22.38 6.77 -5.55
N ARG A 343 -22.28 6.79 -6.88
CA ARG A 343 -22.65 5.67 -7.75
C ARG A 343 -21.79 4.44 -7.42
N PHE A 344 -22.38 3.25 -7.57
CA PHE A 344 -21.68 1.98 -7.33
C PHE A 344 -20.46 1.79 -8.25
N LEU A 345 -20.53 2.31 -9.47
CA LEU A 345 -19.42 2.29 -10.44
C LEU A 345 -18.50 3.49 -10.24
N PRO A 346 -17.17 3.27 -10.08
CA PRO A 346 -16.21 4.35 -9.91
C PRO A 346 -16.08 5.20 -11.19
N THR A 347 -15.97 6.51 -11.02
CA THR A 347 -15.68 7.44 -12.12
C THR A 347 -14.23 7.27 -12.57
N ALA A 348 -13.90 7.60 -13.83
CA ALA A 348 -12.52 7.58 -14.34
C ALA A 348 -11.53 8.36 -13.45
N GLN A 349 -11.97 9.50 -12.91
CA GLN A 349 -11.21 10.32 -11.97
C GLN A 349 -10.96 9.63 -10.62
N MET A 350 -11.77 8.67 -10.20
CA MET A 350 -11.49 7.91 -8.96
C MET A 350 -10.49 6.79 -9.19
N LEU A 351 -10.32 6.37 -10.44
CA LEU A 351 -9.45 5.26 -10.80
C LEU A 351 -8.01 5.68 -11.06
N HIS A 352 -7.72 6.96 -11.31
CA HIS A 352 -6.35 7.35 -11.71
C HIS A 352 -5.28 7.09 -10.63
N VAL A 353 -5.46 7.46 -9.34
CA VAL A 353 -4.45 7.14 -8.28
C VAL A 353 -4.33 5.63 -8.08
N PRO A 354 -5.43 4.86 -7.88
CA PRO A 354 -5.33 3.41 -7.75
C PRO A 354 -4.64 2.75 -8.95
N LEU A 355 -4.98 3.19 -10.17
CA LEU A 355 -4.39 2.67 -11.40
C LEU A 355 -2.91 3.03 -11.50
N LEU A 356 -2.53 4.26 -11.17
CA LEU A 356 -1.13 4.69 -11.15
C LEU A 356 -0.33 3.87 -10.14
N ASN A 357 -0.84 3.72 -8.90
CA ASN A 357 -0.17 2.93 -7.87
C ASN A 357 -0.03 1.46 -8.28
N LEU A 358 -1.06 0.88 -8.89
CA LEU A 358 -1.00 -0.48 -9.42
C LEU A 358 0.01 -0.60 -10.56
N VAL A 359 0.02 0.34 -11.51
CA VAL A 359 0.97 0.36 -12.64
C VAL A 359 2.39 0.55 -12.13
N VAL A 360 2.63 1.45 -11.19
CA VAL A 360 3.93 1.65 -10.54
C VAL A 360 4.37 0.38 -9.83
N ALA A 361 3.48 -0.28 -9.07
CA ALA A 361 3.78 -1.53 -8.41
C ALA A 361 4.10 -2.66 -9.42
N LEU A 362 3.37 -2.73 -10.54
CA LEU A 362 3.62 -3.69 -11.62
C LEU A 362 4.97 -3.44 -12.31
N ILE A 363 5.29 -2.20 -12.65
CA ILE A 363 6.58 -1.81 -13.24
C ILE A 363 7.71 -2.10 -12.27
N ALA A 364 7.58 -1.70 -11.01
CA ALA A 364 8.57 -1.98 -9.98
C ALA A 364 8.76 -3.49 -9.78
N THR A 365 7.68 -4.27 -9.78
CA THR A 365 7.74 -5.73 -9.74
C THR A 365 8.47 -6.30 -10.96
N ALA A 366 8.22 -5.76 -12.17
CA ALA A 366 8.90 -6.20 -13.37
C ALA A 366 10.41 -5.88 -13.33
N ILE A 367 10.79 -4.68 -12.88
CA ILE A 367 12.20 -4.28 -12.71
C ILE A 367 12.89 -5.19 -11.70
N VAL A 368 12.30 -5.34 -10.51
CA VAL A 368 12.82 -6.23 -9.47
C VAL A 368 12.85 -7.68 -9.98
N GLY A 369 11.84 -8.11 -10.73
CA GLY A 369 11.76 -9.43 -11.34
C GLY A 369 12.86 -9.70 -12.35
N VAL A 370 13.25 -8.72 -13.17
CA VAL A 370 14.39 -8.79 -14.09
C VAL A 370 15.71 -8.86 -13.33
N ILE A 371 15.87 -8.05 -12.29
CA ILE A 371 17.05 -8.08 -11.42
C ILE A 371 17.16 -9.46 -10.77
N LEU A 372 16.10 -9.94 -10.13
CA LEU A 372 16.06 -11.26 -9.52
C LEU A 372 16.30 -12.36 -10.55
N ALA A 373 15.71 -12.30 -11.75
CA ALA A 373 15.98 -13.30 -12.79
C ALA A 373 17.45 -13.34 -13.23
N ARG A 374 18.17 -12.20 -13.20
CA ARG A 374 19.60 -12.13 -13.52
C ARG A 374 20.50 -12.62 -12.41
N TYR A 375 20.18 -12.31 -11.15
CA TYR A 375 21.07 -12.55 -10.01
C TYR A 375 20.69 -13.78 -9.18
N LEU A 376 19.40 -14.08 -9.03
CA LEU A 376 18.88 -15.17 -8.18
C LEU A 376 19.42 -16.55 -8.60
N PRO A 377 19.52 -16.92 -9.90
CA PRO A 377 20.08 -18.22 -10.30
C PRO A 377 21.54 -18.43 -9.88
N ARG A 378 22.28 -17.35 -9.60
CA ARG A 378 23.67 -17.41 -9.12
C ARG A 378 23.78 -17.66 -7.63
N THR A 379 22.68 -17.53 -6.88
CA THR A 379 22.65 -17.70 -5.42
C THR A 379 22.47 -19.17 -5.01
N SER A 380 22.98 -19.53 -3.83
CA SER A 380 22.83 -20.88 -3.24
C SER A 380 21.38 -21.21 -2.87
N VAL A 381 20.56 -20.17 -2.63
CA VAL A 381 19.14 -20.30 -2.30
C VAL A 381 18.37 -20.90 -3.48
N TYR A 382 18.64 -20.46 -4.71
CA TYR A 382 17.96 -20.96 -5.92
C TYR A 382 18.21 -22.46 -6.16
N ARG A 383 19.46 -22.92 -6.00
CA ARG A 383 19.84 -24.34 -6.17
C ARG A 383 19.26 -25.27 -5.10
N ARG A 384 18.80 -24.72 -3.97
CA ARG A 384 18.19 -25.48 -2.87
C ARG A 384 16.69 -25.71 -3.07
N PHE A 385 16.03 -24.83 -3.82
CA PHE A 385 14.58 -24.90 -4.11
C PHE A 385 14.27 -25.46 -5.49
N VAL A 386 15.16 -25.28 -6.46
CA VAL A 386 15.07 -25.95 -7.74
C VAL A 386 15.76 -27.30 -7.61
N LEU A 387 14.97 -28.37 -7.55
CA LEU A 387 15.49 -29.71 -7.73
C LEU A 387 16.03 -29.76 -9.17
N SER A 388 17.33 -29.92 -9.34
CA SER A 388 17.95 -30.31 -10.61
C SER A 388 17.52 -31.74 -10.95
N ALA A 389 16.22 -31.96 -11.15
CA ALA A 389 15.75 -33.11 -11.88
C ALA A 389 16.13 -32.84 -13.33
N ASP A 390 17.02 -33.66 -13.88
CA ASP A 390 17.24 -33.74 -15.32
C ASP A 390 15.86 -33.77 -15.98
N ILE A 391 15.51 -32.68 -16.66
CA ILE A 391 14.26 -32.59 -17.41
C ILE A 391 14.39 -33.66 -18.50
N PRO A 392 13.61 -34.76 -18.48
CA PRO A 392 13.59 -35.65 -19.61
C PRO A 392 13.04 -34.81 -20.76
N SER A 393 13.84 -34.63 -21.80
CA SER A 393 13.48 -33.79 -22.93
C SER A 393 12.17 -34.31 -23.51
N GLY A 394 11.07 -33.60 -23.25
CA GLY A 394 9.82 -33.78 -23.98
C GLY A 394 10.04 -33.46 -25.46
N PRO A 395 9.16 -33.94 -26.38
CA PRO A 395 9.37 -33.87 -27.82
C PRO A 395 9.09 -32.45 -28.32
N SER A 396 9.98 -31.53 -27.98
CA SER A 396 10.13 -30.24 -28.62
C SER A 396 11.55 -30.22 -29.13
N LEU A 397 11.71 -30.01 -30.44
CA LEU A 397 12.99 -29.84 -31.15
C LEU A 397 13.92 -28.92 -30.34
N ALA A 398 14.74 -29.53 -29.49
CA ALA A 398 15.67 -28.83 -28.64
C ALA A 398 16.92 -28.58 -29.46
N ALA A 399 17.21 -27.31 -29.70
CA ALA A 399 18.53 -26.86 -30.08
C ALA A 399 19.55 -27.46 -29.10
N VAL A 400 20.43 -28.29 -29.62
CA VAL A 400 21.51 -28.95 -28.86
C VAL A 400 22.35 -27.86 -28.16
N PRO A 401 22.60 -27.96 -26.85
CA PRO A 401 23.52 -27.07 -26.16
C PRO A 401 24.92 -27.17 -26.79
N LYS A 402 25.47 -26.03 -27.21
CA LYS A 402 26.90 -25.91 -27.53
C LYS A 402 27.71 -26.09 -26.23
N GLU A 403 28.17 -27.30 -25.98
CA GLU A 403 29.41 -27.50 -25.22
C GLU A 403 30.58 -27.54 -26.21
N PHE A 404 31.40 -26.48 -26.16
CA PHE A 404 32.70 -26.43 -26.81
C PHE A 404 33.61 -27.47 -26.14
N GLY A 405 33.72 -28.63 -26.79
CA GLY A 405 34.80 -29.59 -26.57
C GLY A 405 35.40 -29.94 -27.92
N ALA A 406 36.55 -29.33 -28.22
CA ALA A 406 37.47 -29.58 -29.35
C ALA A 406 36.83 -29.79 -30.74
N ALA A 407 37.13 -28.89 -31.67
CA ALA A 407 36.95 -29.12 -33.10
C ALA A 407 37.67 -30.44 -33.49
N TYR A 408 36.92 -31.53 -33.60
CA TYR A 408 37.37 -32.72 -34.31
C TYR A 408 37.12 -32.44 -35.78
N ASP A 409 38.20 -32.39 -36.57
CA ASP A 409 38.15 -32.01 -37.98
C ASP A 409 37.62 -33.19 -38.82
N VAL A 410 36.28 -33.27 -38.80
CA VAL A 410 35.32 -33.99 -39.66
C VAL A 410 35.62 -34.07 -41.15
N SER A 411 36.78 -34.52 -41.63
CA SER A 411 37.03 -34.51 -43.09
C SER A 411 36.22 -35.60 -43.82
N PRO A 412 35.59 -35.30 -44.98
CA PRO A 412 34.97 -36.31 -45.84
C PRO A 412 35.96 -37.43 -46.18
N GLY A 413 35.48 -38.68 -46.16
CA GLY A 413 36.29 -39.88 -46.36
C GLY A 413 36.81 -40.53 -45.08
N THR A 414 36.61 -39.92 -43.90
CA THR A 414 37.00 -40.54 -42.62
C THR A 414 36.16 -41.78 -42.34
N ALA A 415 36.83 -42.91 -42.06
CA ALA A 415 36.18 -44.17 -41.72
C ALA A 415 35.81 -44.22 -40.23
N GLY A 416 34.68 -44.84 -39.93
CA GLY A 416 34.16 -45.03 -38.58
C GLY A 416 33.26 -46.26 -38.51
N THR A 417 32.57 -46.41 -37.39
CA THR A 417 31.69 -47.56 -37.14
C THR A 417 30.37 -47.07 -36.55
N ALA A 418 29.26 -47.53 -37.12
CA ALA A 418 27.93 -47.28 -36.56
C ALA A 418 27.83 -47.93 -35.17
N LEU A 419 27.49 -47.16 -34.13
CA LEU A 419 27.27 -47.69 -32.78
C LEU A 419 25.80 -48.06 -32.57
N THR A 420 24.91 -47.28 -33.16
CA THR A 420 23.49 -47.61 -33.22
C THR A 420 23.11 -47.94 -34.64
N THR A 421 21.97 -48.59 -34.77
CA THR A 421 21.31 -48.75 -36.05
C THR A 421 20.87 -47.37 -36.58
N LEU A 422 21.25 -47.00 -37.81
CA LEU A 422 20.99 -45.69 -38.42
C LEU A 422 19.71 -45.73 -39.28
N ARG A 423 18.67 -44.98 -38.88
CA ARG A 423 17.35 -44.88 -39.57
C ARG A 423 16.68 -43.50 -39.45
N PRO A 424 16.95 -42.55 -40.35
CA PRO A 424 18.23 -42.35 -41.02
C PRO A 424 19.29 -41.79 -40.04
N SER A 425 18.90 -41.35 -38.85
CA SER A 425 19.81 -40.82 -37.83
C SER A 425 20.24 -41.89 -36.81
N GLY A 426 21.41 -41.70 -36.21
CA GLY A 426 21.92 -42.50 -35.09
C GLY A 426 23.32 -42.04 -34.68
N LYS A 427 24.06 -42.88 -33.96
CA LYS A 427 25.42 -42.56 -33.49
C LYS A 427 26.47 -43.41 -34.19
N ALA A 428 27.57 -42.79 -34.59
CA ALA A 428 28.75 -43.48 -35.10
C ALA A 428 30.01 -43.01 -34.38
N ARG A 429 30.99 -43.91 -34.28
CA ARG A 429 32.30 -43.65 -33.71
C ARG A 429 33.31 -43.39 -34.82
N PHE A 430 34.04 -42.28 -34.70
CA PHE A 430 35.18 -41.93 -35.56
C PHE A 430 36.38 -41.68 -34.65
N GLY A 431 37.37 -42.57 -34.70
CA GLY A 431 38.46 -42.60 -33.70
C GLY A 431 37.91 -42.79 -32.28
N ASP A 432 38.24 -41.89 -31.37
CA ASP A 432 37.80 -41.90 -29.98
C ASP A 432 36.50 -41.11 -29.73
N HIS A 433 35.92 -40.51 -30.77
CA HIS A 433 34.76 -39.63 -30.66
C HIS A 433 33.48 -40.30 -31.14
N VAL A 434 32.39 -40.07 -30.41
CA VAL A 434 31.04 -40.49 -30.79
C VAL A 434 30.28 -39.27 -31.28
N VAL A 435 29.76 -39.34 -32.50
CA VAL A 435 29.09 -38.23 -33.17
C VAL A 435 27.71 -38.68 -33.65
N ASP A 436 26.74 -37.77 -33.61
CA ASP A 436 25.42 -37.98 -34.22
C ASP A 436 25.54 -37.86 -35.76
N VAL A 437 25.08 -38.88 -36.45
CA VAL A 437 25.20 -39.01 -37.92
C VAL A 437 23.86 -39.30 -38.57
N VAL A 438 23.76 -38.96 -39.86
CA VAL A 438 22.56 -39.20 -40.67
C VAL A 438 22.95 -39.88 -41.98
N THR A 439 22.18 -40.87 -42.43
CA THR A 439 22.34 -41.51 -43.73
C THR A 439 21.55 -40.79 -44.82
N GLU A 440 21.95 -40.93 -46.09
CA GLU A 440 21.21 -40.38 -47.25
C GLU A 440 19.97 -41.23 -47.62
N GLY A 441 19.34 -41.86 -46.62
CA GLY A 441 18.15 -42.72 -46.79
C GLY A 441 18.43 -44.22 -46.62
N ASP A 442 19.70 -44.62 -46.56
CA ASP A 442 20.07 -46.02 -46.37
C ASP A 442 19.91 -46.50 -44.93
N PHE A 443 19.52 -47.75 -44.81
CA PHE A 443 19.49 -48.45 -43.54
C PHE A 443 20.86 -49.05 -43.22
N ILE A 444 21.50 -48.62 -42.13
CA ILE A 444 22.79 -49.14 -41.69
C ILE A 444 22.65 -49.77 -40.31
N ALA A 445 22.98 -51.06 -40.17
CA ALA A 445 22.92 -51.77 -38.90
C ALA A 445 24.02 -51.30 -37.94
N ALA A 446 23.82 -51.49 -36.63
CA ALA A 446 24.87 -51.28 -35.65
C ALA A 446 26.10 -52.15 -35.97
N GLU A 447 27.28 -51.68 -35.58
CA GLU A 447 28.60 -52.28 -35.82
C GLU A 447 29.04 -52.33 -37.29
N THR A 448 28.30 -51.71 -38.20
CA THR A 448 28.69 -51.63 -39.61
C THR A 448 29.73 -50.52 -39.83
N PRO A 449 30.80 -50.75 -40.61
CA PRO A 449 31.72 -49.71 -41.05
C PRO A 449 31.01 -48.62 -41.86
N VAL A 450 31.29 -47.36 -41.55
CA VAL A 450 30.71 -46.19 -42.22
C VAL A 450 31.78 -45.19 -42.61
N SER A 451 31.55 -44.43 -43.67
CA SER A 451 32.43 -43.34 -44.11
C SER A 451 31.67 -42.03 -44.19
N ILE A 452 32.34 -40.92 -43.84
CA ILE A 452 31.75 -39.59 -43.92
C ILE A 452 31.67 -39.14 -45.38
N VAL A 453 30.48 -38.78 -45.84
CA VAL A 453 30.22 -38.27 -47.19
C VAL A 453 30.34 -36.75 -47.22
N SER A 454 29.71 -36.08 -46.25
CA SER A 454 29.78 -34.63 -46.13
C SER A 454 29.54 -34.17 -44.69
N THR A 455 30.12 -33.01 -44.35
CA THR A 455 29.89 -32.31 -43.10
C THR A 455 29.30 -30.94 -43.40
N ASP A 456 28.03 -30.75 -43.09
CA ASP A 456 27.32 -29.49 -43.30
C ASP A 456 27.06 -28.88 -41.94
N GLY A 457 28.13 -28.39 -41.29
CA GLY A 457 28.21 -27.58 -40.04
C GLY A 457 27.47 -28.09 -38.79
N MET A 458 26.21 -28.45 -38.93
CA MET A 458 25.28 -28.99 -37.96
C MET A 458 24.95 -30.48 -38.16
N ARG A 459 25.36 -31.11 -39.28
CA ARG A 459 25.11 -32.54 -39.56
C ARG A 459 26.29 -33.24 -40.22
N VAL A 460 26.56 -34.47 -39.80
CA VAL A 460 27.55 -35.37 -40.42
C VAL A 460 26.80 -36.45 -41.20
N VAL A 461 26.96 -36.45 -42.52
CA VAL A 461 26.30 -37.40 -43.41
C VAL A 461 27.23 -38.59 -43.66
N VAL A 462 26.72 -39.80 -43.48
CA VAL A 462 27.50 -41.04 -43.59
C VAL A 462 26.84 -42.04 -44.54
N LYS A 463 27.67 -42.87 -45.16
CA LYS A 463 27.25 -44.05 -45.93
C LYS A 463 27.98 -45.29 -45.43
N ALA A 464 27.47 -46.48 -45.75
CA ALA A 464 28.21 -47.71 -45.51
C ALA A 464 29.56 -47.64 -46.26
N ALA A 465 30.66 -47.95 -45.55
CA ALA A 465 32.01 -47.85 -46.09
C ALA A 465 32.31 -48.94 -47.11
#